data_AF-A0A953TRB5-F1
#
_entry.id   AF-A0A953TRB5-F1
#
_cell.length_a   1.000
_cell.length_b   1.000
_cell.length_c   1.000
_cell.angle_alpha   90.00
_cell.angle_beta   90.00
_cell.angle_gamma   90.00
#
_symmetry.space_group_name_H-M   'P 1'
#
loop_
_entity.id
_entity.type
_entity.pdbx_description
1 polymer ?
#
loop_
_entity_poly.entity_id
_entity_poly.type
_entity_poly.pdbx_seq_one_letter_code
_entity_poly.pdbx_strand_id
1 'polypeptide(L)'
;MDLQSMDAIVSWASFYANHAAVRTAVTFAHIGGLTVGGGCAIAADRATLLVSRGDERAQTAHLQSFGGVHRIVIVGLTLIAVSGLLLFTSDVGTFLYARAFWTKMGLVALLLVNGALLRRAEHRARNGAGAAWTTLRTTSIASLALWLLTALAGVTLTNIA
;
A
#
# COMPACT_ATOMS: atom_id res chain seq x y z
N MET A 1 6.51 26.32 10.33
CA MET A 1 6.02 25.30 11.26
C MET A 1 5.84 26.01 12.57
N ASP A 2 4.60 26.20 12.99
CA ASP A 2 4.28 27.12 14.08
C ASP A 2 4.46 26.42 15.44
N LEU A 3 4.72 27.18 16.50
CA LEU A 3 5.08 26.65 17.84
C LEU A 3 4.11 25.56 18.33
N GLN A 4 2.81 25.73 18.09
CA GLN A 4 1.78 24.76 18.46
C GLN A 4 1.96 23.38 17.80
N SER A 5 2.47 23.34 16.55
CA SER A 5 2.73 22.08 15.86
C SER A 5 4.00 21.38 16.37
N MET A 6 4.99 22.14 16.83
CA MET A 6 6.19 21.59 17.47
C MET A 6 5.86 20.94 18.81
N ASP A 7 5.05 21.62 19.63
CA ASP A 7 4.62 21.11 20.94
C ASP A 7 3.84 19.80 20.81
N ALA A 8 2.97 19.70 19.80
CA ALA A 8 2.21 18.48 19.51
C ALA A 8 3.11 17.29 19.12
N ILE A 9 4.13 17.52 18.28
CA ILE A 9 5.08 16.48 17.88
C ILE A 9 5.91 16.00 19.07
N VAL A 10 6.43 16.93 19.88
CA VAL A 10 7.22 16.59 21.07
C VAL A 10 6.39 15.83 22.09
N SER A 11 5.14 16.27 22.32
CA SER A 11 4.20 15.59 23.21
C SER A 11 3.91 14.16 22.74
N TRP A 12 3.58 13.99 21.44
CA TRP A 12 3.36 12.67 20.85
C TRP A 12 4.59 11.76 20.97
N ALA A 13 5.78 12.25 20.61
CA ALA A 13 7.02 11.48 20.69
C ALA A 13 7.29 10.99 22.12
N SER A 14 7.09 11.87 23.12
CA SER A 14 7.22 11.50 24.53
C SER A 14 6.20 10.45 24.97
N PHE A 15 4.94 10.56 24.51
CA PHE A 15 3.89 9.60 24.83
C PHE A 15 4.17 8.22 24.22
N TYR A 16 4.54 8.20 22.93
CA TYR A 16 4.95 7.00 22.21
C TYR A 16 6.15 6.30 22.86
N ALA A 17 7.18 7.07 23.25
CA ALA A 17 8.38 6.53 23.91
C ALA A 17 8.10 5.93 25.29
N ASN A 18 7.14 6.47 26.05
CA ASN A 18 6.85 6.02 27.41
C ASN A 18 5.81 4.89 27.51
N HIS A 19 5.05 4.59 26.45
CA HIS A 19 3.98 3.59 26.50
C HIS A 19 4.23 2.40 25.56
N ALA A 20 4.61 1.26 26.13
CA ALA A 20 4.85 0.03 25.37
C ALA A 20 3.61 -0.39 24.54
N ALA A 21 2.41 -0.32 25.14
CA ALA A 21 1.16 -0.67 24.45
C ALA A 21 0.91 0.19 23.19
N VAL A 22 1.22 1.49 23.24
CA VAL A 22 1.05 2.41 22.11
C VAL A 22 2.02 2.04 20.99
N ARG A 23 3.30 1.79 21.31
CA ARG A 23 4.29 1.36 20.31
C ARG A 23 3.88 0.06 19.65
N THR A 24 3.44 -0.92 20.44
CA THR A 24 2.96 -2.20 19.94
C THR A 24 1.76 -2.01 19.03
N ALA A 25 0.76 -1.22 19.44
CA ALA A 25 -0.44 -0.98 18.63
C ALA A 25 -0.14 -0.29 17.30
N VAL A 26 0.69 0.78 17.32
CA VAL A 26 1.06 1.51 16.10
C VAL A 26 1.89 0.63 15.16
N THR A 27 2.88 -0.11 15.69
CA THR A 27 3.72 -1.01 14.90
C THR A 27 2.90 -2.17 14.33
N PHE A 28 2.02 -2.76 15.14
CA PHE A 28 1.10 -3.81 14.70
C PHE A 28 0.14 -3.31 13.63
N ALA A 29 -0.44 -2.13 13.78
CA ALA A 29 -1.31 -1.54 12.77
C ALA A 29 -0.55 -1.30 11.45
N HIS A 30 0.72 -0.89 11.53
CA HIS A 30 1.57 -0.69 10.36
C HIS A 30 1.86 -2.00 9.62
N ILE A 31 2.34 -3.01 10.33
CA ILE A 31 2.69 -4.32 9.75
C ILE A 31 1.41 -5.05 9.30
N GLY A 32 0.39 -5.09 10.15
CA GLY A 32 -0.89 -5.72 9.86
C GLY A 32 -1.60 -5.09 8.66
N GLY A 33 -1.55 -3.76 8.52
CA GLY A 33 -2.05 -3.07 7.33
C GLY A 33 -1.32 -3.50 6.07
N LEU A 34 0.01 -3.65 6.13
CA LEU A 34 0.83 -4.17 5.02
C LEU A 34 0.50 -5.61 4.69
N THR A 35 0.37 -6.48 5.70
CA THR A 35 0.07 -7.91 5.52
C THR A 35 -1.32 -8.12 4.93
N VAL A 36 -2.34 -7.48 5.49
CA VAL A 36 -3.73 -7.64 5.03
C VAL A 36 -3.94 -6.96 3.67
N GLY A 37 -3.52 -5.70 3.54
CA GLY A 37 -3.66 -4.95 2.29
C GLY A 37 -2.87 -5.59 1.15
N GLY A 38 -1.61 -5.96 1.41
CA GLY A 38 -0.73 -6.60 0.44
C GLY A 38 -1.17 -8.01 0.09
N GLY A 39 -1.55 -8.83 1.08
CA GLY A 39 -2.05 -10.19 0.86
C GLY A 39 -3.31 -10.20 -0.01
N CYS A 40 -4.28 -9.32 0.27
CA CYS A 40 -5.47 -9.18 -0.56
C CYS A 40 -5.16 -8.67 -1.97
N ALA A 41 -4.24 -7.71 -2.12
CA ALA A 41 -3.81 -7.22 -3.43
C ALA A 41 -3.16 -8.36 -4.25
N ILE A 42 -2.22 -9.10 -3.65
CA ILE A 42 -1.54 -10.24 -4.28
C ILE A 42 -2.55 -11.31 -4.72
N ALA A 43 -3.54 -11.63 -3.88
CA ALA A 43 -4.58 -12.60 -4.22
C ALA A 43 -5.43 -12.15 -5.42
N ALA A 44 -5.83 -10.87 -5.46
CA ALA A 44 -6.56 -10.30 -6.60
C ALA A 44 -5.72 -10.27 -7.88
N ASP A 45 -4.45 -9.87 -7.79
CA ASP A 45 -3.54 -9.81 -8.92
C ASP A 45 -3.31 -11.21 -9.49
N ARG A 46 -3.11 -12.22 -8.63
CA ARG A 46 -3.00 -13.63 -9.06
C ARG A 46 -4.28 -14.10 -9.75
N ALA A 47 -5.46 -13.79 -9.23
CA ALA A 47 -6.72 -14.16 -9.87
C ALA A 47 -6.84 -13.54 -11.28
N THR A 48 -6.43 -12.27 -11.44
CA THR A 48 -6.40 -11.60 -12.75
C THR A 48 -5.44 -12.25 -13.73
N LEU A 49 -4.30 -12.74 -13.25
CA LEU A 49 -3.30 -13.38 -14.11
C LEU A 49 -3.68 -14.80 -14.57
N LEU A 50 -4.51 -15.51 -13.78
CA LEU A 50 -4.99 -16.87 -14.08
C LEU A 50 -6.12 -16.92 -15.11
N VAL A 51 -6.89 -15.83 -15.28
CA VAL A 51 -7.97 -15.78 -16.27
C VAL A 51 -7.38 -15.76 -17.69
N SER A 52 -7.81 -16.73 -18.51
CA SER A 52 -7.32 -16.93 -19.88
C SER A 52 -7.57 -15.72 -20.78
N ARG A 53 -6.56 -15.39 -21.60
CA ARG A 53 -6.70 -14.38 -22.65
C ARG A 53 -7.70 -14.90 -23.70
N GLY A 54 -8.77 -14.14 -23.93
CA GLY A 54 -9.80 -14.46 -24.93
C GLY A 54 -11.07 -15.11 -24.38
N ASP A 55 -11.12 -15.48 -23.09
CA ASP A 55 -12.35 -15.95 -22.45
C ASP A 55 -13.16 -14.77 -21.87
N GLU A 56 -14.00 -14.17 -22.71
CA GLU A 56 -14.82 -13.00 -22.36
C GLU A 56 -15.79 -13.26 -21.20
N ARG A 57 -16.32 -14.50 -21.08
CA ARG A 57 -17.23 -14.88 -20.00
C ARG A 57 -16.51 -14.95 -18.68
N ALA A 58 -15.33 -15.60 -18.65
CA ALA A 58 -14.50 -15.65 -17.45
C ALA A 58 -14.01 -14.26 -17.03
N GLN A 59 -13.64 -13.39 -17.99
CA GLN A 59 -13.25 -12.01 -17.71
C GLN A 59 -14.39 -11.18 -17.11
N THR A 60 -15.61 -11.33 -17.63
CA THR A 60 -16.78 -10.60 -17.13
C THR A 60 -17.17 -11.06 -15.71
N ALA A 61 -17.16 -12.38 -15.46
CA ALA A 61 -17.40 -12.94 -14.14
C ALA A 61 -16.35 -12.48 -13.12
N HIS A 62 -15.07 -12.45 -13.54
CA HIS A 62 -13.97 -11.92 -12.75
C HIS A 62 -14.20 -10.47 -12.36
N LEU A 63 -14.53 -9.57 -13.31
CA LEU A 63 -14.78 -8.15 -13.07
C LEU A 63 -15.96 -7.87 -12.10
N GLN A 64 -16.91 -8.78 -11.97
CA GLN A 64 -18.01 -8.69 -11.00
C GLN A 64 -17.56 -9.00 -9.56
N SER A 65 -16.48 -9.78 -9.39
CA SER A 65 -15.93 -10.17 -8.09
C SER A 65 -14.98 -9.12 -7.46
N PHE A 66 -14.53 -8.09 -8.19
CA PHE A 66 -13.49 -7.15 -7.72
C PHE A 66 -13.92 -6.12 -6.69
N GLY A 67 -15.23 -5.84 -6.58
CA GLY A 67 -15.73 -4.73 -5.77
C GLY A 67 -15.31 -4.80 -4.29
N GLY A 68 -15.18 -6.00 -3.72
CA GLY A 68 -14.79 -6.20 -2.32
C GLY A 68 -13.29 -6.05 -2.04
N VAL A 69 -12.43 -6.48 -2.96
CA VAL A 69 -10.97 -6.50 -2.73
C VAL A 69 -10.40 -5.09 -2.65
N HIS A 70 -10.87 -4.19 -3.51
CA HIS A 70 -10.38 -2.81 -3.54
C HIS A 70 -10.62 -2.08 -2.21
N ARG A 71 -11.76 -2.35 -1.54
CA ARG A 71 -12.06 -1.79 -0.23
C ARG A 71 -11.03 -2.23 0.82
N ILE A 72 -10.66 -3.51 0.83
CA ILE A 72 -9.67 -4.05 1.78
C ILE A 72 -8.29 -3.46 1.51
N VAL A 73 -7.89 -3.37 0.24
CA VAL A 73 -6.59 -2.78 -0.14
C VAL A 73 -6.52 -1.31 0.26
N ILE A 74 -7.59 -0.54 0.07
CA ILE A 74 -7.68 0.87 0.52
C ILE A 74 -7.56 0.95 2.04
N VAL A 75 -8.32 0.14 2.78
CA VAL A 75 -8.27 0.13 4.26
C VAL A 75 -6.85 -0.20 4.74
N GLY A 76 -6.19 -1.19 4.13
CA GLY A 76 -4.80 -1.53 4.42
C GLY A 76 -3.83 -0.38 4.14
N LEU A 77 -3.94 0.26 2.98
CA LEU A 77 -3.15 1.45 2.61
C LEU A 77 -3.37 2.61 3.60
N THR A 78 -4.61 2.87 4.00
CA THR A 78 -4.94 3.89 4.99
C THR A 78 -4.31 3.57 6.35
N LEU A 79 -4.40 2.32 6.81
CA LEU A 79 -3.77 1.90 8.07
C LEU A 79 -2.24 2.07 8.02
N ILE A 80 -1.59 1.64 6.94
CA ILE A 80 -0.14 1.80 6.75
C ILE A 80 0.25 3.28 6.71
N ALA A 81 -0.52 4.12 6.02
CA ALA A 81 -0.23 5.55 5.89
C ALA A 81 -0.37 6.29 7.23
N VAL A 82 -1.48 6.07 7.95
CA VAL A 82 -1.73 6.70 9.26
C VAL A 82 -0.70 6.24 10.29
N SER A 83 -0.47 4.93 10.41
CA SER A 83 0.54 4.39 11.32
C SER A 83 1.95 4.81 10.93
N GLY A 84 2.27 4.89 9.63
CA GLY A 84 3.55 5.37 9.13
C GLY A 84 3.80 6.84 9.48
N LEU A 85 2.77 7.69 9.42
CA LEU A 85 2.85 9.08 9.85
C LEU A 85 3.05 9.19 11.36
N LEU A 86 2.35 8.38 12.15
CA LEU A 86 2.55 8.31 13.61
C LEU A 86 3.98 7.86 13.97
N LEU A 87 4.53 6.89 13.25
CA LEU A 87 5.93 6.45 13.41
C LEU A 87 6.91 7.55 13.00
N PHE A 88 6.69 8.20 11.85
CA PHE A 88 7.53 9.30 11.37
C PHE A 88 7.57 10.46 12.36
N THR A 89 6.40 10.87 12.88
CA THR A 89 6.31 11.95 13.85
C THR A 89 6.87 11.59 15.23
N SER A 90 7.09 10.30 15.53
CA SER A 90 7.74 9.89 16.78
C SER A 90 9.26 10.15 16.79
N ASP A 91 9.89 10.23 15.61
CA ASP A 91 11.30 10.58 15.45
C ASP A 91 11.56 11.20 14.06
N VAL A 92 11.08 12.44 13.90
CA VAL A 92 11.18 13.17 12.62
C VAL A 92 12.64 13.36 12.21
N GLY A 93 13.51 13.63 13.17
CA GLY A 93 14.93 13.89 12.93
C GLY A 93 15.61 12.68 12.27
N THR A 94 15.38 11.48 12.78
CA THR A 94 15.97 10.27 12.21
C THR A 94 15.36 9.94 10.85
N PHE A 95 14.03 9.96 10.72
CA PHE A 95 13.37 9.49 9.50
C PHE A 95 13.46 10.46 8.31
N LEU A 96 13.48 11.78 8.55
CA LEU A 96 13.47 12.77 7.47
C LEU A 96 14.75 12.70 6.60
N TYR A 97 15.89 12.42 7.22
CA TYR A 97 17.19 12.32 6.52
C TYR A 97 17.49 10.90 6.02
N ALA A 98 16.70 9.91 6.40
CA ALA A 98 16.90 8.53 5.97
C ALA A 98 16.50 8.36 4.48
N ARG A 99 17.49 8.10 3.61
CA ARG A 99 17.23 7.84 2.17
C ARG A 99 16.27 6.68 1.95
N ALA A 100 16.39 5.62 2.76
CA ALA A 100 15.52 4.46 2.69
C ALA A 100 14.05 4.77 3.01
N PHE A 101 13.76 5.77 3.87
CA PHE A 101 12.40 6.25 4.10
C PHE A 101 11.80 6.82 2.80
N TRP A 102 12.54 7.68 2.09
CA TRP A 102 12.10 8.26 0.83
C TRP A 102 11.95 7.23 -0.28
N THR A 103 12.82 6.23 -0.35
CA THR A 103 12.65 5.09 -1.28
C THR A 103 11.34 4.35 -1.01
N LYS A 104 11.02 4.06 0.27
CA LYS A 104 9.75 3.43 0.66
C LYS A 104 8.57 4.32 0.27
N MET A 105 8.64 5.63 0.50
CA MET A 105 7.58 6.56 0.11
C MET A 105 7.38 6.62 -1.41
N GLY A 106 8.47 6.57 -2.19
CA GLY A 106 8.42 6.47 -3.65
C GLY A 106 7.72 5.19 -4.14
N LEU A 107 8.02 4.04 -3.52
CA LEU A 107 7.35 2.77 -3.84
C LEU A 107 5.86 2.79 -3.49
N VAL A 108 5.49 3.38 -2.35
CA VAL A 108 4.09 3.58 -1.96
C VAL A 108 3.38 4.51 -2.94
N ALA A 109 4.02 5.59 -3.39
CA ALA A 109 3.45 6.47 -4.41
C ALA A 109 3.21 5.73 -5.73
N LEU A 110 4.16 4.88 -6.16
CA LEU A 110 4.00 4.02 -7.33
C LEU A 110 2.86 3.01 -7.16
N LEU A 111 2.65 2.44 -5.96
CA LEU A 111 1.50 1.58 -5.67
C LEU A 111 0.18 2.32 -5.86
N LEU A 112 0.08 3.55 -5.37
CA LEU A 112 -1.12 4.37 -5.50
C LEU A 112 -1.42 4.72 -6.96
N VAL A 113 -0.39 5.13 -7.71
CA VAL A 113 -0.53 5.40 -9.16
C VAL A 113 -0.94 4.13 -9.90
N ASN A 114 -0.29 3.00 -9.63
CA ASN A 114 -0.63 1.73 -10.27
C ASN A 114 -2.07 1.29 -9.94
N GLY A 115 -2.52 1.45 -8.68
CA GLY A 115 -3.89 1.19 -8.27
C GLY A 115 -4.91 2.07 -9.00
N ALA A 116 -4.60 3.35 -9.22
CA ALA A 116 -5.45 4.24 -10.02
C ALA A 116 -5.52 3.83 -11.49
N LEU A 117 -4.40 3.40 -12.08
CA LEU A 117 -4.34 2.88 -13.45
C LEU A 117 -5.13 1.58 -13.61
N LEU A 118 -4.99 0.65 -12.66
CA LEU A 118 -5.77 -0.59 -12.58
C LEU A 118 -7.27 -0.29 -12.57
N ARG A 119 -7.71 0.65 -11.72
CA ARG A 119 -9.13 1.06 -11.61
C ARG A 119 -9.67 1.65 -12.92
N ARG A 120 -8.86 2.45 -13.62
CA ARG A 120 -9.22 3.00 -14.94
C ARG A 120 -9.28 1.91 -16.01
N ALA A 121 -8.40 0.91 -15.94
CA ALA A 121 -8.41 -0.22 -16.85
C ALA A 121 -9.61 -1.15 -16.59
N GLU A 122 -9.98 -1.37 -15.32
CA GLU A 122 -11.17 -2.13 -14.92
C GLU A 122 -12.45 -1.48 -15.48
N HIS A 123 -12.58 -0.16 -15.32
CA HIS A 123 -13.74 0.55 -15.87
C HIS A 123 -13.80 0.45 -17.41
N ARG A 124 -12.66 0.55 -18.11
CA ARG A 124 -12.60 0.38 -19.56
C ARG A 124 -12.91 -1.06 -20.00
N ALA A 125 -12.45 -2.06 -19.24
CA ALA A 125 -12.74 -3.47 -19.50
C ALA A 125 -14.24 -3.78 -19.34
N ARG A 126 -14.90 -3.21 -18.33
CA ARG A 126 -16.36 -3.29 -18.17
C ARG A 126 -17.14 -2.68 -19.34
N ASN A 127 -16.55 -1.70 -20.02
CA ASN A 127 -17.15 -1.07 -21.20
C ASN A 127 -16.77 -1.78 -22.52
N GLY A 128 -16.19 -2.99 -22.48
CA GLY A 128 -15.93 -3.82 -23.66
C GLY A 128 -14.61 -3.53 -24.40
N ALA A 129 -13.70 -2.74 -23.85
CA ALA A 129 -12.42 -2.47 -24.51
C ALA A 129 -11.43 -3.64 -24.34
N GLY A 130 -11.22 -4.46 -25.38
CA GLY A 130 -10.29 -5.61 -25.34
C GLY A 130 -8.84 -5.28 -24.94
N ALA A 131 -8.35 -4.08 -25.29
CA ALA A 131 -7.02 -3.59 -24.87
C ALA A 131 -6.91 -3.27 -23.36
N ALA A 132 -8.03 -3.21 -22.64
CA ALA A 132 -8.03 -2.99 -21.20
C ALA A 132 -7.52 -4.22 -20.43
N TRP A 133 -7.73 -5.43 -20.97
CA TRP A 133 -7.29 -6.67 -20.31
C TRP A 133 -5.76 -6.82 -20.26
N THR A 134 -5.06 -6.41 -21.33
CA THR A 134 -3.59 -6.37 -21.32
C THR A 134 -3.07 -5.36 -20.31
N THR A 135 -3.70 -4.19 -20.22
CA THR A 135 -3.38 -3.17 -19.21
C THR A 135 -3.58 -3.72 -17.79
N LEU A 136 -4.71 -4.39 -17.51
CA LEU A 136 -5.00 -5.02 -16.22
C LEU A 136 -3.92 -6.00 -15.79
N ARG A 137 -3.48 -6.91 -16.70
CA ARG A 137 -2.42 -7.87 -16.38
C ARG A 137 -1.09 -7.18 -16.09
N THR A 138 -0.69 -6.18 -16.87
CA THR A 138 0.55 -5.43 -16.63
C THR A 138 0.52 -4.70 -15.30
N THR A 139 -0.60 -4.05 -14.97
CA THR A 139 -0.77 -3.36 -13.67
C THR A 139 -0.81 -4.34 -12.50
N SER A 140 -1.33 -5.56 -12.68
CA SER A 140 -1.28 -6.61 -11.64
C SER A 140 0.14 -7.12 -11.40
N ILE A 141 0.95 -7.32 -12.44
CA ILE A 141 2.37 -7.69 -12.28
C ILE A 141 3.14 -6.57 -11.56
N ALA A 142 2.93 -5.32 -11.99
CA ALA A 142 3.55 -4.17 -11.36
C ALA A 142 3.15 -4.04 -9.88
N SER A 143 1.86 -4.25 -9.56
CA SER A 143 1.35 -4.28 -8.19
C SER A 143 2.07 -5.33 -7.34
N LEU A 144 2.16 -6.58 -7.81
CA LEU A 144 2.88 -7.65 -7.11
C LEU A 144 4.34 -7.26 -6.81
N ALA A 145 5.05 -6.78 -7.83
CA ALA A 145 6.44 -6.35 -7.68
C ALA A 145 6.57 -5.20 -6.67
N LEU A 146 5.70 -4.20 -6.76
CA LEU A 146 5.72 -3.03 -5.87
C LEU A 146 5.41 -3.39 -4.42
N TRP A 147 4.47 -4.31 -4.16
CA TRP A 147 4.20 -4.78 -2.80
C TRP A 147 5.41 -5.50 -2.19
N LEU A 148 6.05 -6.38 -2.96
CA LEU A 148 7.26 -7.09 -2.52
C LEU A 148 8.44 -6.14 -2.31
N LEU A 149 8.65 -5.19 -3.23
CA LEU A 149 9.70 -4.18 -3.10
C LEU A 149 9.46 -3.25 -1.90
N THR A 150 8.20 -2.90 -1.62
CA THR A 150 7.85 -2.07 -0.45
C THR A 150 8.14 -2.81 0.85
N ALA A 151 7.81 -4.11 0.92
CA ALA A 151 8.16 -4.96 2.05
C ALA A 151 9.67 -5.10 2.21
N LEU A 152 10.40 -5.36 1.11
CA LEU A 152 11.86 -5.47 1.09
C LEU A 152 12.52 -4.18 1.58
N ALA A 153 12.11 -3.02 1.04
CA ALA A 153 12.62 -1.72 1.47
C ALA A 153 12.36 -1.47 2.96
N GLY A 154 11.22 -1.93 3.48
CA GLY A 154 10.91 -1.89 4.91
C GLY A 154 11.90 -2.70 5.76
N VAL A 155 12.25 -3.91 5.33
CA VAL A 155 13.24 -4.76 6.02
C VAL A 155 14.66 -4.23 5.86
N THR A 156 15.00 -3.66 4.70
CA THR A 156 16.31 -3.03 4.48
C THR A 156 16.49 -1.84 5.41
N LEU A 157 15.44 -1.03 5.62
CA LEU A 157 15.46 0.08 6.57
C LEU A 157 15.79 -0.38 7.99
N THR A 158 15.30 -1.54 8.43
CA THR A 158 15.58 -2.02 9.80
C THR A 158 16.95 -2.66 9.99
N ASN A 159 17.65 -3.03 8.90
CA ASN A 159 18.91 -3.77 8.97
C ASN A 159 20.14 -2.99 8.51
N ILE A 160 19.96 -1.94 7.70
CA ILE A 160 21.07 -1.17 7.10
C ILE A 160 21.07 0.30 7.57
N ALA A 161 19.99 0.79 8.19
CA ALA A 161 19.91 2.14 8.73
C ALA A 161 20.49 2.24 10.15
#